data_AF-A0A956BYM2-F1
#
_entry.id   AF-A0A956BYM2-F1
#
_cell.length_a   1.000
_cell.length_b   1.000
_cell.length_c   1.000
_cell.angle_alpha   90.00
_cell.angle_beta   90.00
_cell.angle_gamma   90.00
#
_symmetry.space_group_name_H-M   'P 1'
#
loop_
_entity.id
_entity.type
_entity.pdbx_description
1 polymer ?
#
loop_
_entity_poly.entity_id
_entity_poly.type
_entity_poly.pdbx_seq_one_letter_code
_entity_poly.pdbx_strand_id
1 'polypeptide(L)'
;MMVPVDMDGVAEAFLVSVDGPHFLLRTSSPFAPGSPLAFDLSASGKVLALRGKCTGAKRFDEGFFSIRGRFINLTREDRELLAGAASDS
;
A
#
# COMPACT_ATOMS: atom_id res chain seq x y z
N MET A 1 -1.57 -7.20 9.57
CA MET A 1 -0.85 -5.91 9.72
C MET A 1 -1.71 -4.80 9.14
N MET A 2 -1.71 -3.61 9.72
CA MET A 2 -2.28 -2.41 9.10
C MET A 2 -1.32 -1.27 9.40
N VAL A 3 -0.61 -0.76 8.39
CA VAL A 3 0.38 0.31 8.55
C VAL A 3 -0.06 1.54 7.78
N PRO A 4 -0.07 2.74 8.38
CA PRO A 4 -0.36 3.96 7.66
C PRO A 4 0.67 4.18 6.54
N VAL A 5 0.19 4.64 5.40
CA VAL A 5 1.03 5.10 4.28
C VAL A 5 0.61 6.50 3.89
N ASP A 6 1.58 7.30 3.46
CA ASP A 6 1.30 8.62 2.90
C ASP A 6 1.00 8.48 1.40
N MET A 7 -0.07 9.13 0.96
CA MET A 7 -0.54 9.12 -0.42
C MET A 7 -1.00 10.52 -0.80
N ASP A 8 -0.38 11.09 -1.83
CA ASP A 8 -0.72 12.43 -2.30
C ASP A 8 -2.21 12.55 -2.65
N GLY A 9 -2.88 13.54 -2.06
CA GLY A 9 -4.31 13.77 -2.24
C GLY A 9 -5.26 12.74 -1.62
N VAL A 10 -4.76 11.81 -0.78
CA VAL A 10 -5.59 10.84 -0.05
C VAL A 10 -5.50 11.11 1.45
N ALA A 11 -6.64 11.41 2.08
CA ALA A 11 -6.68 11.76 3.50
C ALA A 11 -6.25 10.60 4.41
N GLU A 12 -6.69 9.38 4.10
CA GLU A 12 -6.35 8.20 4.89
C GLU A 12 -6.02 7.02 3.97
N ALA A 13 -4.83 6.43 4.17
CA ALA A 13 -4.37 5.26 3.45
C ALA A 13 -3.59 4.31 4.36
N PHE A 14 -3.88 3.01 4.24
CA PHE A 14 -3.26 1.97 5.03
C PHE A 14 -2.83 0.79 4.17
N LEU A 15 -1.59 0.32 4.33
CA LEU A 15 -1.13 -0.95 3.81
C LEU A 15 -1.61 -2.09 4.72
N VAL A 16 -2.48 -2.95 4.18
CA VAL A 16 -3.14 -4.03 4.92
C VAL A 16 -2.42 -5.37 4.75
N SER A 17 -1.92 -5.66 3.56
CA SER A 17 -1.17 -6.89 3.32
C SER A 17 -0.26 -6.77 2.12
N VAL A 18 0.83 -7.53 2.16
CA VAL A 18 1.74 -7.74 1.04
C VAL A 18 1.86 -9.25 0.81
N ASP A 19 1.68 -9.67 -0.45
CA ASP A 19 1.84 -11.06 -0.89
C ASP A 19 2.67 -11.08 -2.17
N GLY A 20 3.98 -11.34 -2.00
CA GLY A 20 4.97 -11.24 -3.07
C GLY A 20 4.97 -9.85 -3.71
N PRO A 21 4.65 -9.72 -5.02
CA PRO A 21 4.58 -8.42 -5.68
C PRO A 21 3.23 -7.72 -5.51
N HIS A 22 2.24 -8.35 -4.87
CA HIS A 22 0.90 -7.82 -4.70
C HIS A 22 0.74 -7.16 -3.34
N PHE A 23 -0.12 -6.15 -3.29
CA PHE A 23 -0.48 -5.48 -2.05
C PHE A 23 -1.98 -5.18 -1.99
N LEU A 24 -2.46 -4.97 -0.76
CA LEU A 24 -3.79 -4.48 -0.46
C LEU A 24 -3.67 -3.18 0.33
N LEU A 25 -4.25 -2.11 -0.20
CA LEU A 25 -4.46 -0.86 0.52
C LEU A 25 -5.92 -0.73 0.96
N ARG A 26 -6.14 -0.03 2.07
CA ARG A 26 -7.42 0.61 2.39
C ARG A 26 -7.24 2.11 2.28
N THR A 27 -8.08 2.77 1.50
CA THR A 27 -7.97 4.21 1.23
C THR A 27 -9.32 4.89 1.37
N SER A 28 -9.33 6.16 1.80
CA SER A 28 -10.53 7.01 1.82
C SER A 28 -11.00 7.42 0.41
N SER A 29 -10.14 7.23 -0.59
CA SER A 29 -10.39 7.60 -1.99
C SER A 29 -10.38 6.36 -2.90
N PRO A 30 -11.26 6.29 -3.92
CA PRO A 30 -11.27 5.19 -4.88
C PRO A 30 -10.15 5.35 -5.92
N PHE A 31 -9.72 4.22 -6.50
CA PHE A 31 -8.75 4.18 -7.61
C PHE A 31 -9.25 3.30 -8.74
N ALA A 32 -9.12 3.77 -9.99
CA ALA A 32 -9.52 3.00 -11.16
C ALA A 32 -8.54 1.83 -11.41
N PRO A 33 -9.01 0.64 -11.85
CA PRO A 33 -8.12 -0.40 -12.33
C PRO A 33 -7.17 0.12 -13.41
N GLY A 34 -5.89 -0.18 -13.25
CA GLY A 34 -4.82 0.29 -14.12
C GLY A 34 -4.22 1.63 -13.74
N SER A 35 -4.81 2.39 -12.80
CA SER A 35 -4.25 3.66 -12.35
C SER A 35 -2.89 3.46 -11.67
N PRO A 36 -1.95 4.41 -11.84
CA PRO A 36 -0.74 4.41 -11.03
C PRO A 36 -1.10 4.63 -9.56
N LEU A 37 -0.31 4.04 -8.67
CA LEU A 37 -0.37 4.23 -7.24
C LEU A 37 1.02 4.64 -6.75
N ALA A 38 1.09 5.67 -5.93
CA ALA A 38 2.30 6.17 -5.31
C ALA A 38 2.03 6.38 -3.83
N PHE A 39 2.81 5.74 -2.98
CA PHE A 39 2.67 5.87 -1.55
C PHE A 39 4.00 5.68 -0.84
N ASP A 40 4.17 6.36 0.28
CA ASP A 40 5.37 6.30 1.08
C ASP A 40 5.05 5.60 2.42
N LEU A 41 5.90 4.64 2.80
CA LEU A 41 5.73 3.85 4.01
C LEU A 41 6.90 4.09 4.96
N SER A 42 6.60 4.46 6.20
CA SER A 42 7.62 4.50 7.26
C SER A 42 7.78 3.11 7.89
N ALA A 43 8.96 2.50 7.74
CA ALA A 43 9.29 1.18 8.28
C ALA A 43 10.73 1.16 8.83
N SER A 44 10.91 0.68 10.06
CA SER A 44 12.23 0.52 10.71
C SER A 44 13.11 1.79 10.65
N GLY A 45 12.51 2.97 10.82
CA GLY A 45 13.21 4.27 10.76
C GLY A 45 13.61 4.73 9.35
N LYS A 46 13.20 4.02 8.29
CA LYS A 46 13.37 4.41 6.89
C LYS A 46 12.02 4.75 6.24
N VAL A 47 12.05 5.57 5.20
CA VAL A 47 10.90 5.85 4.34
C VAL A 47 11.07 5.07 3.03
N LEU A 48 10.10 4.23 2.70
CA LEU A 48 10.04 3.45 1.47
C LEU A 48 9.11 4.14 0.48
N ALA A 49 9.68 4.69 -0.61
CA ALA A 49 8.92 5.29 -1.69
C ALA A 49 8.39 4.21 -2.65
N LEU A 50 7.18 3.72 -2.40
CA LEU A 50 6.59 2.60 -3.12
C LEU A 50 5.73 3.09 -4.28
N ARG A 51 5.82 2.37 -5.39
CA ARG A 51 5.04 2.62 -6.61
C ARG A 51 4.37 1.32 -7.05
N GLY A 52 3.14 1.44 -7.52
CA GLY A 52 2.35 0.31 -7.96
C GLY A 52 1.35 0.66 -9.03
N LYS A 53 0.64 -0.37 -9.48
CA LYS A 53 -0.50 -0.25 -10.39
C LYS A 53 -1.72 -0.86 -9.72
N CYS A 54 -2.82 -0.11 -9.71
CA CYS A 54 -4.11 -0.62 -9.25
C CYS A 54 -4.54 -1.78 -10.17
N THR A 55 -4.90 -2.92 -9.59
CA THR A 55 -5.44 -4.08 -10.32
C THR A 55 -6.93 -4.24 -10.08
N GLY A 56 -7.45 -3.66 -8.99
CA GLY A 56 -8.88 -3.59 -8.74
C GLY A 56 -9.20 -2.77 -7.49
N ALA A 57 -10.39 -2.18 -7.46
CA ALA A 57 -10.90 -1.46 -6.30
C ALA A 57 -12.31 -1.94 -5.97
N LYS A 58 -12.61 -2.09 -4.68
CA LYS A 58 -13.95 -2.39 -4.18
C LYS A 58 -14.24 -1.52 -2.97
N ARG A 59 -15.47 -1.03 -2.84
CA ARG A 59 -15.92 -0.42 -1.59
C ARG A 59 -15.89 -1.47 -0.48
N PHE A 60 -15.33 -1.12 0.67
CA PHE A 60 -15.18 -2.03 1.80
C PHE A 60 -16.23 -1.74 2.88
N ASP A 61 -16.34 -0.49 3.31
CA ASP A 61 -17.28 0.00 4.32
C ASP A 61 -17.73 1.45 4.03
N GLU A 62 -18.35 2.12 5.01
CA GLU A 62 -18.69 3.54 4.93
C GLU A 62 -17.43 4.41 5.01
N GLY A 63 -16.87 4.71 3.85
CA GLY A 63 -15.81 5.70 3.70
C GLY A 63 -14.51 5.13 3.14
N PHE A 64 -14.30 3.81 3.18
CA PHE A 64 -13.09 3.19 2.64
C PHE A 64 -13.30 2.30 1.41
N PHE A 65 -12.25 2.26 0.60
CA PHE A 65 -12.09 1.39 -0.54
C PHE A 65 -10.93 0.42 -0.28
N SER A 66 -11.14 -0.85 -0.59
CA SER A 66 -10.08 -1.85 -0.70
C SER A 66 -9.48 -1.79 -2.10
N ILE A 67 -8.21 -1.39 -2.18
CA ILE A 67 -7.46 -1.26 -3.42
C ILE A 67 -6.45 -2.41 -3.51
N ARG A 68 -6.63 -3.28 -4.49
CA ARG A 68 -5.64 -4.29 -4.86
C ARG A 68 -4.67 -3.68 -5.85
N GLY A 69 -3.39 -3.94 -5.65
CA GLY A 69 -2.36 -3.46 -6.56
C GLY A 69 -1.18 -4.41 -6.68
N ARG A 70 -0.31 -4.10 -7.63
CA ARG A 70 0.99 -4.75 -7.80
C ARG A 70 2.08 -3.70 -7.75
N PHE A 71 3.14 -3.96 -6.99
CA PHE A 71 4.32 -3.11 -7.01
C PHE A 71 4.98 -3.10 -8.40
N ILE A 72 5.59 -1.96 -8.74
CA ILE A 72 6.39 -1.80 -9.97
C ILE A 72 7.86 -1.48 -9.68
N ASN A 73 8.19 -1.04 -8.47
CA ASN A 73 9.56 -0.66 -8.08
C ASN A 73 10.06 -1.41 -6.82
N LEU A 74 9.38 -2.48 -6.39
CA LEU A 74 9.72 -3.18 -5.16
C LEU A 74 11.07 -3.90 -5.28
N THR A 75 12.05 -3.45 -4.52
CA THR A 75 13.39 -4.05 -4.50
C THR A 75 13.44 -5.28 -3.58
N ARG A 76 14.60 -5.93 -3.48
CA ARG A 76 14.82 -6.99 -2.49
C ARG A 76 14.93 -6.41 -1.07
N GLU A 77 15.65 -5.29 -0.91
CA GLU A 77 15.81 -4.61 0.37
C GLU A 77 14.45 -4.14 0.92
N ASP A 78 13.59 -3.57 0.08
CA ASP A 78 12.25 -3.14 0.49
C ASP A 78 11.39 -4.32 0.96
N ARG A 79 11.53 -5.49 0.33
CA ARG A 79 10.82 -6.71 0.75
C ARG A 79 11.25 -7.16 2.13
N GLU A 80 12.55 -7.13 2.42
CA GLU A 80 13.09 -7.50 3.71
C GLU A 80 12.60 -6.53 4.80
N LEU A 81 12.55 -5.23 4.49
CA LEU A 81 12.01 -4.20 5.40
C LEU A 81 10.49 -4.35 5.63
N LEU A 82 9.72 -4.64 4.59
CA LEU A 82 8.27 -4.89 4.68
C LEU A 82 7.96 -6.16 5.49
N ALA A 83 8.76 -7.23 5.32
CA ALA A 83 8.62 -8.45 6.11
C ALA A 83 8.94 -8.21 7.60
N GLY A 84 9.93 -7.36 7.88
CA GLY A 84 10.25 -6.91 9.23
C GLY A 84 9.10 -6.11 9.86
N ALA A 85 8.54 -5.14 9.13
CA ALA A 85 7.42 -4.33 9.61
C ALA A 85 6.15 -5.17 9.92
N ALA A 86 5.94 -6.29 9.21
CA ALA A 86 4.85 -7.21 9.45
C ALA A 86 5.02 -8.10 10.69
N SER A 87 6.23 -8.17 11.23
CA SER A 87 6.58 -9.02 12.37
C SER A 87 6.62 -8.25 13.71
N ASP A 88 6.53 -6.92 13.66
CA ASP A 88 6.67 -6.01 14.82
C ASP A 88 5.30 -5.45 15.29
N SER A 89 4.20 -6.13 14.96
CA SER A 89 2.82 -5.78 15.36
C SER A 89 2.20 -6.80 16.31
#